data_AF-A0A3D6C0P9-F1
#
_entry.id   AF-A0A3D6C0P9-F1
#
_cell.length_a   1.000
_cell.length_b   1.000
_cell.length_c   1.000
_cell.angle_alpha   90.00
_cell.angle_beta   90.00
_cell.angle_gamma   90.00
#
_symmetry.space_group_name_H-M   'P 1'
#
loop_
_entity.id
_entity.type
_entity.pdbx_description
1 polymer ?
#
loop_
_entity_poly.entity_id
_entity_poly.type
_entity_poly.pdbx_seq_one_letter_code
_entity_poly.pdbx_strand_id
1 'polypeptide(L)'
;MIDPKAREQIQNFQAPQGTSITIPVSDHPEQHTFDAFAEEWMALNPGVSWNRDPEDKTDIPGFRLKENITYCALPLERELAPFLSGLESIAAPSVSGKAKAMLDQLELPCELTLYIALQCPHCPGMVDTLIPLAAASDKIRLHIIDGSLFREQAEADQVMAAPCLILDKDFRWTGSVPETEILSMVLNRDPAALGTGTLRNILEEGNADWITDQMISSHQVFEGFSGLLLHETWSVRLGAMVVVESLAERAPELAETLAPILMDAFEHQEIPVQGDILYALGEIGNLETMAWIRECKDGFTHADLSDAAEDAIEAIESRVSE
;
A
#
# COMPACT_ATOMS: atom_id res chain seq x y z
N MET A 1 -14.42 3.88 -29.33
CA MET A 1 -14.40 3.67 -27.86
C MET A 1 -14.00 4.94 -27.11
N ILE A 2 -13.19 5.80 -27.72
CA ILE A 2 -12.75 7.06 -27.12
C ILE A 2 -13.90 8.09 -27.20
N ASP A 3 -14.32 8.64 -26.07
CA ASP A 3 -15.39 9.64 -26.00
C ASP A 3 -14.95 11.00 -26.58
N PRO A 4 -15.88 11.92 -26.93
CA PRO A 4 -15.54 13.19 -27.57
C PRO A 4 -14.55 14.07 -26.78
N LYS A 5 -14.61 14.07 -25.45
CA LYS A 5 -13.71 14.87 -24.61
C LYS A 5 -12.32 14.27 -24.62
N ALA A 6 -12.21 12.95 -24.48
CA ALA A 6 -10.95 12.23 -24.59
C ALA A 6 -10.30 12.43 -25.97
N ARG A 7 -11.09 12.42 -27.06
CA ARG A 7 -10.59 12.70 -28.41
C ARG A 7 -9.93 14.07 -28.53
N GLU A 8 -10.55 15.11 -27.98
CA GLU A 8 -9.99 16.46 -27.98
C GLU A 8 -8.66 16.53 -27.21
N GLN A 9 -8.58 15.87 -26.04
CA GLN A 9 -7.34 15.80 -25.27
C GLN A 9 -6.22 15.08 -26.04
N ILE A 10 -6.54 13.96 -26.69
CA ILE A 10 -5.57 13.20 -27.50
C ILE A 10 -5.12 14.01 -28.72
N GLN A 11 -6.03 14.68 -29.43
CA GLN A 11 -5.69 15.51 -30.60
C GLN A 11 -4.78 16.69 -30.24
N ASN A 12 -5.01 17.30 -29.07
CA ASN A 12 -4.22 18.44 -28.59
C ASN A 12 -2.93 18.03 -27.89
N PHE A 13 -2.74 16.74 -27.59
CA PHE A 13 -1.55 16.25 -26.92
C PHE A 13 -0.31 16.40 -27.80
N GLN A 14 0.70 17.10 -27.29
CA GLN A 14 1.97 17.30 -27.96
C GLN A 14 2.97 16.28 -27.45
N ALA A 15 2.95 15.09 -28.05
CA ALA A 15 3.84 14.01 -27.65
C ALA A 15 5.32 14.42 -27.76
N PRO A 16 6.16 14.06 -26.77
CA PRO A 16 7.61 14.21 -26.89
C PRO A 16 8.16 13.55 -28.16
N GLN A 17 9.25 14.09 -28.68
CA GLN A 17 9.85 13.57 -29.91
C GLN A 17 10.32 12.12 -29.70
N GLY A 18 9.87 11.22 -30.58
CA GLY A 18 10.23 9.80 -30.53
C GLY A 18 9.38 8.95 -29.59
N THR A 19 8.26 9.49 -29.07
CA THR A 19 7.33 8.70 -28.26
C THR A 19 6.82 7.49 -29.05
N SER A 20 7.13 6.30 -28.56
CA SER A 20 6.73 5.02 -29.13
C SER A 20 6.17 4.13 -28.04
N ILE A 21 5.01 3.54 -28.32
CA ILE A 21 4.33 2.60 -27.45
C ILE A 21 4.33 1.25 -28.14
N THR A 22 4.77 0.22 -27.42
CA THR A 22 4.72 -1.16 -27.92
C THR A 22 3.45 -1.83 -27.41
N ILE A 23 2.78 -2.57 -28.28
CA ILE A 23 1.64 -3.41 -27.97
C ILE A 23 2.16 -4.86 -27.99
N PRO A 24 2.42 -5.46 -26.81
CA PRO A 24 2.80 -6.86 -26.72
C PRO A 24 1.68 -7.77 -27.23
N VAL A 25 2.03 -8.99 -27.61
CA VAL A 25 1.07 -10.01 -28.04
C VAL A 25 0.63 -10.85 -26.84
N SER A 26 -0.68 -10.86 -26.61
CA SER A 26 -1.34 -11.75 -25.67
C SER A 26 -2.37 -12.64 -26.39
N ASP A 27 -2.54 -13.87 -25.90
CA ASP A 27 -3.63 -14.77 -26.31
C ASP A 27 -4.95 -14.45 -25.58
N HIS A 28 -4.94 -13.45 -24.69
CA HIS A 28 -6.10 -13.06 -23.90
C HIS A 28 -7.23 -12.46 -24.78
N PRO A 29 -8.51 -12.76 -24.49
CA PRO A 29 -9.63 -12.27 -25.29
C PRO A 29 -9.65 -10.76 -25.46
N GLU A 30 -9.28 -9.98 -24.45
CA GLU A 30 -9.28 -8.50 -24.50
C GLU A 30 -8.21 -7.88 -25.42
N GLN A 31 -7.28 -8.63 -26.01
CA GLN A 31 -6.24 -8.07 -26.88
C GLN A 31 -6.84 -7.22 -28.02
N HIS A 32 -7.96 -7.65 -28.60
CA HIS A 32 -8.64 -6.92 -29.67
C HIS A 32 -9.10 -5.52 -29.24
N THR A 33 -9.42 -5.31 -27.97
CA THR A 33 -9.84 -4.02 -27.41
C THR A 33 -8.65 -3.05 -27.35
N PHE A 34 -7.48 -3.52 -26.93
CA PHE A 34 -6.24 -2.73 -26.90
C PHE A 34 -5.76 -2.36 -28.30
N ASP A 35 -5.86 -3.31 -29.24
CA ASP A 35 -5.54 -3.08 -30.64
C ASP A 35 -6.45 -2.00 -31.25
N ALA A 36 -7.77 -2.10 -31.04
CA ALA A 36 -8.74 -1.12 -31.52
C ALA A 36 -8.52 0.27 -30.93
N PHE A 37 -8.13 0.36 -29.64
CA PHE A 37 -7.77 1.62 -29.00
C PHE A 37 -6.57 2.28 -29.69
N ALA A 38 -5.50 1.52 -29.94
CA ALA A 38 -4.31 2.03 -30.59
C ALA A 38 -4.59 2.49 -32.03
N GLU A 39 -5.41 1.76 -32.78
CA GLU A 39 -5.86 2.16 -34.12
C GLU A 39 -6.65 3.48 -34.10
N GLU A 40 -7.59 3.64 -33.15
CA GLU A 40 -8.33 4.88 -32.97
C GLU A 40 -7.40 6.04 -32.57
N TRP A 41 -6.43 5.80 -31.68
CA TRP A 41 -5.43 6.80 -31.29
C TRP A 41 -4.58 7.27 -32.45
N MET A 42 -4.01 6.34 -33.24
CA MET A 42 -3.16 6.68 -34.39
C MET A 42 -3.87 7.57 -35.41
N ALA A 43 -5.19 7.38 -35.58
CA ALA A 43 -6.00 8.24 -36.45
C ALA A 43 -6.21 9.66 -35.87
N LEU A 44 -6.21 9.80 -34.55
CA LEU A 44 -6.42 11.08 -33.85
C LEU A 44 -5.11 11.87 -33.66
N ASN A 45 -4.02 11.18 -33.32
CA ASN A 45 -2.72 11.78 -33.04
C ASN A 45 -1.58 10.90 -33.60
N PRO A 46 -1.05 11.25 -34.79
CA PRO A 46 0.07 10.52 -35.40
C PRO A 46 1.43 10.84 -34.76
N GLY A 47 1.48 11.72 -33.75
CA GLY A 47 2.71 12.08 -33.04
C GLY A 47 3.24 11.00 -32.10
N VAL A 48 2.40 10.01 -31.76
CA VAL A 48 2.78 8.81 -30.99
C VAL A 48 2.80 7.61 -31.93
N SER A 49 3.93 6.90 -31.97
CA SER A 49 4.03 5.66 -32.75
C SER A 49 3.49 4.48 -31.92
N TRP A 50 2.62 3.67 -32.51
CA TRP A 50 2.10 2.45 -31.88
C TRP A 50 2.57 1.25 -32.69
N ASN A 51 3.37 0.38 -32.09
CA ASN A 51 4.00 -0.74 -32.77
C ASN A 51 3.60 -2.05 -32.10
N ARG A 52 3.16 -3.03 -32.89
CA ARG A 52 3.05 -4.41 -32.39
C ARG A 52 4.42 -5.06 -32.40
N ASP A 53 4.73 -5.79 -31.33
CA ASP A 53 5.92 -6.63 -31.27
C ASP A 53 5.51 -8.10 -31.10
N PRO A 54 5.60 -8.91 -32.17
CA PRO A 54 5.25 -10.33 -32.12
C PRO A 54 6.17 -11.19 -31.24
N GLU A 55 7.37 -10.71 -30.92
CA GLU A 55 8.32 -11.43 -30.07
C GLU A 55 8.07 -11.14 -28.59
N ASP A 56 7.43 -10.01 -28.29
CA ASP A 56 7.07 -9.59 -26.95
C ASP A 56 5.73 -10.19 -26.50
N LYS A 57 5.78 -11.25 -25.71
CA LYS A 57 4.60 -11.99 -25.25
C LYS A 57 4.25 -11.66 -23.81
N THR A 58 2.96 -11.46 -23.54
CA THR A 58 2.44 -11.19 -22.20
C THR A 58 1.16 -12.00 -21.92
N ASP A 59 0.94 -12.33 -20.64
CA ASP A 59 -0.26 -13.08 -20.24
C ASP A 59 -1.54 -12.26 -20.39
N ILE A 60 -1.46 -10.96 -20.06
CA ILE A 60 -2.54 -10.00 -20.26
C ILE A 60 -2.12 -8.91 -21.28
N PRO A 61 -3.07 -8.35 -22.04
CA PRO A 61 -2.80 -7.30 -23.01
C PRO A 61 -2.55 -5.97 -22.30
N GLY A 62 -1.76 -5.11 -22.95
CA GLY A 62 -1.36 -3.84 -22.38
C GLY A 62 -0.50 -3.02 -23.32
N PHE A 63 0.02 -1.92 -22.81
CA PHE A 63 0.90 -1.01 -23.52
C PHE A 63 2.24 -0.92 -22.80
N ARG A 64 3.33 -1.31 -23.47
CA ARG A 64 4.68 -1.08 -22.96
C ARG A 64 5.11 0.34 -23.34
N LEU A 65 5.19 1.19 -22.32
CA LEU A 65 5.51 2.62 -22.47
C LEU A 65 7.02 2.87 -22.41
N LYS A 66 7.74 2.00 -21.68
CA LYS A 66 9.21 1.92 -21.57
C LYS A 66 9.58 0.47 -21.24
N GLU A 67 10.84 0.06 -21.39
CA GLU A 67 11.29 -1.31 -21.07
C GLU A 67 10.86 -1.79 -19.67
N ASN A 68 10.78 -0.87 -18.70
CA ASN A 68 10.41 -1.15 -17.32
C ASN A 68 9.01 -0.61 -16.92
N ILE A 69 8.18 -0.15 -17.85
CA ILE A 69 6.84 0.38 -17.55
C ILE A 69 5.80 -0.24 -18.49
N THR A 70 4.91 -1.03 -17.92
CA THR A 70 3.80 -1.69 -18.63
C THR A 70 2.46 -1.23 -18.08
N TYR A 71 1.57 -0.82 -18.97
CA TYR A 71 0.24 -0.29 -18.67
C TYR A 71 -0.84 -1.24 -19.25
N CYS A 72 -1.24 -2.22 -18.44
CA CYS A 72 -2.31 -3.18 -18.72
C CYS A 72 -3.67 -2.58 -18.30
N ALA A 73 -4.04 -1.47 -18.93
CA ALA A 73 -5.32 -0.80 -18.75
C ALA A 73 -5.61 0.05 -19.99
N LEU A 74 -6.88 0.41 -20.20
CA LEU A 74 -7.25 1.39 -21.23
C LEU A 74 -7.22 2.78 -20.61
N PRO A 75 -6.39 3.72 -21.11
CA PRO A 75 -6.27 5.06 -20.54
C PRO A 75 -7.45 5.93 -20.99
N LEU A 76 -8.60 5.66 -20.39
CA LEU A 76 -9.88 6.31 -20.64
C LEU A 76 -10.29 7.12 -19.41
N GLU A 77 -11.30 7.97 -19.58
CA GLU A 77 -11.90 8.74 -18.48
C GLU A 77 -10.87 9.49 -17.61
N ARG A 78 -10.76 9.11 -16.32
CA ARG A 78 -9.88 9.75 -15.34
C ARG A 78 -8.41 9.36 -15.51
N GLU A 79 -8.14 8.24 -16.19
CA GLU A 79 -6.80 7.69 -16.40
C GLU A 79 -6.12 8.26 -17.65
N LEU A 80 -6.87 8.89 -18.56
CA LEU A 80 -6.30 9.49 -19.76
C LEU A 80 -5.29 10.61 -19.43
N ALA A 81 -5.62 11.51 -18.50
CA ALA A 81 -4.73 12.61 -18.16
C ALA A 81 -3.41 12.15 -17.50
N PRO A 82 -3.42 11.26 -16.49
CA PRO A 82 -2.20 10.65 -15.95
C PRO A 82 -1.41 9.88 -16.99
N PHE A 83 -2.07 9.16 -17.91
CA PHE A 83 -1.39 8.45 -18.98
C PHE A 83 -0.61 9.42 -19.89
N LEU A 84 -1.23 10.52 -20.31
CA LEU A 84 -0.58 11.55 -21.12
C LEU A 84 0.61 12.21 -20.39
N SER A 85 0.41 12.60 -19.14
CA SER A 85 1.46 13.12 -18.23
C SER A 85 2.60 12.12 -18.05
N GLY A 86 2.27 10.83 -17.96
CA GLY A 86 3.20 9.72 -17.88
C GLY A 86 4.08 9.60 -19.12
N LEU A 87 3.52 9.73 -20.32
CA LEU A 87 4.29 9.73 -21.57
C LEU A 87 5.28 10.91 -21.65
N GLU A 88 4.88 12.09 -21.20
CA GLU A 88 5.78 13.25 -21.07
C GLU A 88 6.92 12.97 -20.07
N SER A 89 6.56 12.40 -18.91
CA SER A 89 7.50 12.04 -17.85
C SER A 89 8.48 10.94 -18.27
N ILE A 90 8.09 10.02 -19.15
CA ILE A 90 8.99 9.00 -19.70
C ILE A 90 10.11 9.63 -20.54
N ALA A 91 9.78 10.66 -21.33
CA ALA A 91 10.76 11.38 -22.13
C ALA A 91 11.66 12.30 -21.28
N ALA A 92 11.11 12.90 -20.23
CA ALA A 92 11.82 13.79 -19.32
C ALA A 92 11.35 13.58 -17.87
N PRO A 93 11.92 12.61 -17.13
CA PRO A 93 11.48 12.28 -15.79
C PRO A 93 11.64 13.48 -14.84
N SER A 94 10.53 13.92 -14.25
CA SER A 94 10.50 15.03 -13.30
C SER A 94 10.14 14.52 -11.90
N VAL A 95 11.17 14.11 -11.15
CA VAL A 95 11.03 13.67 -9.75
C VAL A 95 11.61 14.72 -8.80
N SER A 96 11.16 14.72 -7.54
CA SER A 96 11.68 15.61 -6.51
C SER A 96 13.18 15.37 -6.26
N GLY A 97 13.92 16.38 -5.80
CA GLY A 97 15.36 16.22 -5.48
C GLY A 97 15.60 15.16 -4.39
N LYS A 98 14.66 15.03 -3.45
CA LYS A 98 14.67 13.98 -2.43
C LYS A 98 14.46 12.60 -3.06
N ALA A 99 13.45 12.45 -3.92
CA ALA A 99 13.20 11.20 -4.62
C ALA A 99 14.39 10.77 -5.47
N LYS A 100 15.01 11.70 -6.21
CA LYS A 100 16.21 11.42 -6.99
C LYS A 100 17.34 10.89 -6.12
N ALA A 101 17.63 11.54 -5.00
CA ALA A 101 18.69 11.10 -4.07
C ALA A 101 18.40 9.70 -3.47
N MET A 102 17.12 9.36 -3.27
CA MET A 102 16.71 8.02 -2.85
C MET A 102 16.90 7.01 -3.99
N LEU A 103 16.42 7.31 -5.20
CA LEU A 103 16.58 6.45 -6.37
C LEU A 103 18.05 6.15 -6.70
N ASP A 104 18.95 7.12 -6.52
CA ASP A 104 20.39 6.96 -6.73
C ASP A 104 21.01 5.93 -5.74
N GLN A 105 20.37 5.68 -4.59
CA GLN A 105 20.79 4.69 -3.60
C GLN A 105 20.21 3.29 -3.87
N LEU A 106 19.27 3.17 -4.81
CA LEU A 106 18.62 1.90 -5.10
C LEU A 106 19.63 0.94 -5.74
N GLU A 107 20.09 -0.06 -5.00
CA GLU A 107 21.07 -1.03 -5.50
C GLU A 107 20.40 -2.17 -6.29
N LEU A 108 19.31 -2.71 -5.75
CA LEU A 108 18.59 -3.86 -6.28
C LEU A 108 17.32 -3.45 -7.06
N PRO A 109 16.99 -4.13 -8.16
CA PRO A 109 15.74 -3.89 -8.86
C PRO A 109 14.54 -4.39 -8.05
N CYS A 110 13.37 -3.79 -8.27
CA CYS A 110 12.10 -4.23 -7.70
C CYS A 110 10.95 -4.10 -8.68
N GLU A 111 9.84 -4.73 -8.32
CA GLU A 111 8.59 -4.74 -9.07
C GLU A 111 7.50 -4.02 -8.27
N LEU A 112 6.90 -3.01 -8.90
CA LEU A 112 5.74 -2.30 -8.40
C LEU A 112 4.54 -2.67 -9.28
N THR A 113 3.54 -3.32 -8.71
CA THR A 113 2.29 -3.67 -9.39
C THR A 113 1.17 -2.80 -8.81
N LEU A 114 0.67 -1.85 -9.60
CA LEU A 114 -0.44 -0.98 -9.25
C LEU A 114 -1.73 -1.50 -9.89
N TYR A 115 -2.67 -1.94 -9.07
CA TYR A 115 -4.04 -2.18 -9.48
C TYR A 115 -4.86 -0.90 -9.43
N ILE A 116 -5.51 -0.58 -10.54
CA ILE A 116 -6.44 0.55 -10.70
C ILE A 116 -7.83 0.05 -11.09
N ALA A 117 -8.80 0.95 -11.06
CA ALA A 117 -10.12 0.73 -11.67
C ALA A 117 -10.57 2.03 -12.34
N LEU A 118 -11.20 1.96 -13.51
CA LEU A 118 -11.50 3.15 -14.33
C LEU A 118 -12.28 4.26 -13.59
N GLN A 119 -13.20 3.87 -12.69
CA GLN A 119 -14.04 4.80 -11.92
C GLN A 119 -13.43 5.26 -10.60
N CYS A 120 -12.24 4.76 -10.24
CA CYS A 120 -11.55 5.06 -9.01
C CYS A 120 -11.10 6.53 -8.97
N PRO A 121 -11.52 7.33 -7.98
CA PRO A 121 -11.14 8.74 -7.91
C PRO A 121 -9.69 8.97 -7.49
N HIS A 122 -9.05 8.00 -6.83
CA HIS A 122 -7.71 8.12 -6.25
C HIS A 122 -6.60 7.48 -7.11
N CYS A 123 -6.95 6.61 -8.05
CA CYS A 123 -6.02 5.91 -8.92
C CYS A 123 -5.18 6.84 -9.81
N PRO A 124 -5.74 7.92 -10.39
CA PRO A 124 -4.95 8.89 -11.17
C PRO A 124 -3.73 9.43 -10.43
N GLY A 125 -3.88 9.74 -9.13
CA GLY A 125 -2.80 10.30 -8.32
C GLY A 125 -1.66 9.29 -8.07
N MET A 126 -1.98 8.00 -7.97
CA MET A 126 -0.96 6.95 -7.85
C MET A 126 -0.21 6.75 -9.18
N VAL A 127 -0.91 6.80 -10.31
CA VAL A 127 -0.29 6.72 -11.64
C VAL A 127 0.65 7.91 -11.89
N ASP A 128 0.20 9.12 -11.58
CA ASP A 128 1.01 10.36 -11.65
C ASP A 128 2.24 10.31 -10.73
N THR A 129 2.17 9.57 -9.63
CA THR A 129 3.32 9.38 -8.72
C THR A 129 4.29 8.32 -9.24
N LEU A 130 3.77 7.19 -9.71
CA LEU A 130 4.59 6.00 -9.97
C LEU A 130 5.29 6.02 -11.33
N ILE A 131 4.64 6.53 -12.38
CA ILE A 131 5.26 6.58 -13.72
C ILE A 131 6.55 7.41 -13.71
N PRO A 132 6.60 8.63 -13.13
CA PRO A 132 7.84 9.41 -13.08
C PRO A 132 8.97 8.72 -12.32
N LEU A 133 8.66 8.01 -11.22
CA LEU A 133 9.66 7.25 -10.45
C LEU A 133 10.27 6.11 -11.28
N ALA A 134 9.42 5.31 -11.92
CA ALA A 134 9.87 4.22 -12.78
C ALA A 134 10.59 4.75 -14.04
N ALA A 135 10.16 5.89 -14.58
CA ALA A 135 10.84 6.52 -15.69
C ALA A 135 12.25 7.00 -15.32
N ALA A 136 12.43 7.49 -14.09
CA ALA A 136 13.70 7.98 -13.56
C ALA A 136 14.70 6.88 -13.17
N SER A 137 14.26 5.63 -12.96
CA SER A 137 15.14 4.51 -12.60
C SER A 137 14.68 3.19 -13.21
N ASP A 138 15.52 2.62 -14.10
CA ASP A 138 15.25 1.33 -14.77
C ASP A 138 15.23 0.14 -13.80
N LYS A 139 15.68 0.35 -12.55
CA LYS A 139 15.60 -0.65 -11.48
C LYS A 139 14.18 -0.83 -10.94
N ILE A 140 13.28 0.13 -11.16
CA ILE A 140 11.87 0.01 -10.78
C ILE A 140 11.09 -0.49 -11.99
N ARG A 141 10.62 -1.74 -11.96
CA ARG A 141 9.67 -2.26 -12.95
C ARG A 141 8.26 -1.95 -12.48
N LEU A 142 7.52 -1.16 -13.25
CA LEU A 142 6.16 -0.75 -12.93
C LEU A 142 5.16 -1.45 -13.85
N HIS A 143 4.19 -2.14 -13.25
CA HIS A 143 3.05 -2.73 -13.92
C HIS A 143 1.79 -2.04 -13.40
N ILE A 144 1.04 -1.38 -14.28
CA ILE A 144 -0.26 -0.79 -13.95
C ILE A 144 -1.34 -1.68 -14.57
N ILE A 145 -2.26 -2.19 -13.76
CA ILE A 145 -3.26 -3.19 -14.17
C ILE A 145 -4.66 -2.67 -13.82
N ASP A 146 -5.59 -2.66 -14.77
CA ASP A 146 -7.01 -2.46 -14.45
C ASP A 146 -7.57 -3.76 -13.83
N GLY A 147 -7.69 -3.80 -12.51
CA GLY A 147 -8.19 -4.97 -11.79
C GLY A 147 -9.66 -5.28 -12.06
N SER A 148 -10.42 -4.33 -12.61
CA SER A 148 -11.81 -4.57 -13.04
C SER A 148 -11.88 -5.29 -14.38
N LEU A 149 -10.89 -5.07 -15.25
CA LEU A 149 -10.73 -5.74 -16.54
C LEU A 149 -10.03 -7.10 -16.39
N PHE A 150 -9.01 -7.16 -15.52
CA PHE A 150 -8.15 -8.32 -15.27
C PHE A 150 -8.42 -8.91 -13.88
N ARG A 151 -9.65 -9.40 -13.70
CA ARG A 151 -10.13 -9.89 -12.40
C ARG A 151 -9.33 -11.08 -11.88
N GLU A 152 -8.90 -11.98 -12.77
CA GLU A 152 -8.11 -13.16 -12.38
C GLU A 152 -6.77 -12.77 -11.74
N GLN A 153 -6.10 -11.74 -12.27
CA GLN A 153 -4.86 -11.20 -11.70
C GLN A 153 -5.13 -10.52 -10.36
N ALA A 154 -6.16 -9.68 -10.28
CA ALA A 154 -6.55 -9.01 -9.04
C ALA A 154 -6.92 -10.02 -7.93
N GLU A 155 -7.65 -11.08 -8.26
CA GLU A 155 -8.02 -12.15 -7.33
C GLU A 155 -6.80 -12.98 -6.88
N ALA A 156 -5.88 -13.29 -7.80
CA ALA A 156 -4.64 -14.01 -7.48
C ALA A 156 -3.74 -13.22 -6.51
N ASP A 157 -3.69 -11.90 -6.66
CA ASP A 157 -2.95 -10.98 -5.79
C ASP A 157 -3.79 -10.50 -4.58
N GLN A 158 -4.98 -11.08 -4.36
CA GLN A 158 -5.88 -10.78 -3.24
C GLN A 158 -6.25 -9.29 -3.11
N VAL A 159 -6.41 -8.62 -4.25
CA VAL A 159 -6.74 -7.19 -4.32
C VAL A 159 -8.22 -6.97 -4.06
N MET A 160 -8.54 -6.31 -2.95
CA MET A 160 -9.92 -6.05 -2.53
C MET A 160 -10.42 -4.65 -2.92
N ALA A 161 -9.51 -3.69 -3.11
CA ALA A 161 -9.82 -2.30 -3.40
C ALA A 161 -8.79 -1.67 -4.35
N ALA A 162 -9.17 -0.59 -5.02
CA ALA A 162 -8.29 0.20 -5.89
C ALA A 162 -8.21 1.67 -5.40
N PRO A 163 -7.04 2.33 -5.49
CA PRO A 163 -5.78 1.76 -5.97
C PRO A 163 -5.16 0.81 -4.93
N CYS A 164 -4.54 -0.27 -5.40
CA CYS A 164 -3.70 -1.14 -4.57
C CYS A 164 -2.32 -1.24 -5.21
N LEU A 165 -1.29 -0.81 -4.49
CA LEU A 165 0.10 -0.91 -4.92
C LEU A 165 0.75 -2.09 -4.19
N ILE A 166 1.42 -2.96 -4.94
CA ILE A 166 2.15 -4.11 -4.42
C ILE A 166 3.62 -3.95 -4.81
N LEU A 167 4.53 -4.14 -3.86
CA LEU A 167 5.96 -4.15 -4.06
C LEU A 167 6.51 -5.56 -3.84
N ASP A 168 7.18 -6.10 -4.86
CA ASP A 168 7.84 -7.41 -4.87
C ASP A 168 6.93 -8.57 -4.40
N LYS A 169 5.61 -8.45 -4.61
CA LYS A 169 4.54 -9.38 -4.19
C LYS A 169 4.29 -9.49 -2.68
N ASP A 170 5.04 -8.75 -1.88
CA ASP A 170 5.00 -8.86 -0.42
C ASP A 170 4.36 -7.61 0.21
N PHE A 171 4.93 -6.42 -0.05
CA PHE A 171 4.47 -5.20 0.59
C PHE A 171 3.30 -4.60 -0.18
N ARG A 172 2.26 -4.19 0.55
CA ARG A 172 1.03 -3.70 -0.06
C ARG A 172 0.62 -2.38 0.54
N TRP A 173 0.09 -1.52 -0.31
CA TRP A 173 -0.62 -0.32 0.08
C TRP A 173 -1.97 -0.26 -0.60
N THR A 174 -2.93 0.32 0.10
CA THR A 174 -4.23 0.65 -0.47
C THR A 174 -4.49 2.14 -0.32
N GLY A 175 -5.08 2.73 -1.36
CA GLY A 175 -5.35 4.16 -1.41
C GLY A 175 -4.15 5.00 -1.83
N SER A 176 -4.23 6.31 -1.55
CA SER A 176 -3.14 7.24 -1.85
C SER A 176 -2.00 7.08 -0.84
N VAL A 177 -0.78 6.92 -1.34
CA VAL A 177 0.42 6.74 -0.52
C VAL A 177 1.43 7.83 -0.85
N PRO A 178 2.10 8.44 0.15
CA PRO A 178 3.16 9.39 -0.11
C PRO A 178 4.34 8.78 -0.88
N GLU A 179 4.83 9.49 -1.90
CA GLU A 179 6.02 9.11 -2.70
C GLU A 179 7.21 8.68 -1.83
N THR A 180 7.48 9.44 -0.77
CA THR A 180 8.63 9.19 0.13
C THR A 180 8.51 7.90 0.90
N GLU A 181 7.29 7.45 1.21
CA GLU A 181 7.06 6.19 1.90
C GLU A 181 7.32 5.02 0.96
N ILE A 182 6.77 5.09 -0.27
CA ILE A 182 7.02 4.11 -1.33
C ILE A 182 8.53 3.97 -1.57
N LEU A 183 9.24 5.10 -1.75
CA LEU A 183 10.68 5.07 -1.97
C LEU A 183 11.49 4.55 -0.77
N SER A 184 11.04 4.81 0.45
CA SER A 184 11.72 4.30 1.66
C SER A 184 11.58 2.78 1.73
N MET A 185 10.37 2.28 1.48
CA MET A 185 10.14 0.84 1.37
C MET A 185 10.90 0.25 0.21
N VAL A 186 11.02 0.98 -0.92
CA VAL A 186 11.82 0.56 -2.06
C VAL A 186 13.31 0.50 -1.78
N LEU A 187 13.83 1.24 -0.81
CA LEU A 187 15.25 1.16 -0.49
C LEU A 187 15.54 0.07 0.53
N ASN A 188 14.73 0.00 1.58
CA ASN A 188 15.09 -0.78 2.76
C ASN A 188 14.45 -2.17 2.76
N ARG A 189 13.31 -2.34 2.05
CA ARG A 189 12.43 -3.52 2.13
C ARG A 189 12.10 -3.90 3.59
N ASP A 190 12.03 -2.88 4.43
CA ASP A 190 11.84 -3.04 5.87
C ASP A 190 10.38 -2.71 6.21
N PRO A 191 9.54 -3.73 6.48
CA PRO A 191 8.15 -3.51 6.85
C PRO A 191 7.99 -2.67 8.12
N ALA A 192 9.00 -2.64 9.00
CA ALA A 192 8.97 -1.83 10.22
C ALA A 192 8.91 -0.32 9.95
N ALA A 193 9.27 0.11 8.73
CA ALA A 193 9.19 1.49 8.30
C ALA A 193 7.79 1.93 7.82
N LEU A 194 6.79 1.04 7.83
CA LEU A 194 5.42 1.39 7.43
C LEU A 194 4.78 2.41 8.39
N GLY A 195 4.16 3.45 7.82
CA GLY A 195 3.46 4.47 8.60
C GLY A 195 2.11 3.98 9.14
N THR A 196 1.63 4.62 10.21
CA THR A 196 0.32 4.32 10.84
C THR A 196 -0.83 4.36 9.85
N GLY A 197 -0.84 5.32 8.91
CA GLY A 197 -1.90 5.40 7.89
C GLY A 197 -1.96 4.19 6.97
N THR A 198 -0.80 3.69 6.53
CA THR A 198 -0.72 2.48 5.70
C THR A 198 -1.16 1.25 6.48
N LEU A 199 -0.66 1.09 7.72
CA LEU A 199 -1.05 -0.03 8.56
C LEU A 199 -2.57 -0.03 8.85
N ARG A 200 -3.16 1.15 9.02
CA ARG A 200 -4.61 1.30 9.16
C ARG A 200 -5.36 0.78 7.93
N ASN A 201 -4.93 1.18 6.73
CA ASN A 201 -5.60 0.73 5.49
C ASN A 201 -5.52 -0.79 5.35
N ILE A 202 -4.37 -1.39 5.68
CA ILE A 202 -4.19 -2.86 5.68
C ILE A 202 -5.16 -3.53 6.67
N LEU A 203 -5.33 -2.97 7.88
CA LEU A 203 -6.28 -3.48 8.87
C LEU A 203 -7.73 -3.38 8.39
N GLU A 204 -8.12 -2.26 7.78
CA GLU A 204 -9.50 -2.05 7.29
C GLU A 204 -9.88 -3.02 6.16
N GLU A 205 -8.90 -3.61 5.48
CA GLU A 205 -9.09 -4.69 4.49
C GLU A 205 -9.16 -6.09 5.09
N GLY A 206 -8.98 -6.23 6.41
CA GLY A 206 -8.96 -7.53 7.09
C GLY A 206 -7.61 -8.25 7.03
N ASN A 207 -6.52 -7.56 6.71
CA ASN A 207 -5.18 -8.14 6.58
C ASN A 207 -4.35 -8.03 7.87
N ALA A 208 -4.96 -8.26 9.04
CA ALA A 208 -4.29 -8.21 10.34
C ALA A 208 -3.19 -9.29 10.49
N ASP A 209 -3.44 -10.49 9.97
CA ASP A 209 -2.46 -11.59 10.00
C ASP A 209 -1.19 -11.24 9.22
N TRP A 210 -1.31 -10.52 8.10
CA TRP A 210 -0.13 -10.07 7.35
C TRP A 210 0.75 -9.15 8.20
N ILE A 211 0.18 -8.19 8.93
CA ILE A 211 0.95 -7.30 9.82
C ILE A 211 1.67 -8.14 10.88
N THR A 212 0.97 -9.09 11.48
CA THR A 212 1.52 -10.02 12.48
C THR A 212 2.68 -10.82 11.92
N ASP A 213 2.49 -11.47 10.76
CA ASP A 213 3.50 -12.29 10.08
C ASP A 213 4.76 -11.48 9.78
N GLN A 214 4.59 -10.25 9.31
CA GLN A 214 5.71 -9.39 8.99
C GLN A 214 6.48 -8.93 10.25
N MET A 215 5.80 -8.59 11.35
CA MET A 215 6.46 -8.26 12.63
C MET A 215 7.22 -9.46 13.20
N ILE A 216 6.65 -10.66 13.13
CA ILE A 216 7.30 -11.90 13.57
C ILE A 216 8.53 -12.18 12.71
N SER A 217 8.39 -12.08 11.38
CA SER A 217 9.49 -12.33 10.44
C SER A 217 10.64 -11.33 10.62
N SER A 218 10.33 -10.05 10.84
CA SER A 218 11.34 -9.01 11.10
C SER A 218 11.87 -9.02 12.53
N HIS A 219 11.26 -9.78 13.44
CA HIS A 219 11.53 -9.77 14.88
C HIS A 219 11.41 -8.36 15.49
N GLN A 220 10.51 -7.54 14.95
CA GLN A 220 10.35 -6.14 15.33
C GLN A 220 8.90 -5.68 15.18
N VAL A 221 8.36 -5.06 16.23
CA VAL A 221 7.08 -4.35 16.17
C VAL A 221 7.27 -3.04 15.40
N PHE A 222 6.37 -2.76 14.47
CA PHE A 222 6.47 -1.57 13.62
C PHE A 222 6.19 -0.31 14.43
N GLU A 223 7.00 0.73 14.21
CA GLU A 223 6.89 1.99 14.95
C GLU A 223 5.47 2.59 14.79
N GLY A 224 4.95 2.59 13.57
CA GLY A 224 3.63 3.09 13.25
C GLY A 224 2.46 2.29 13.84
N PHE A 225 2.69 1.06 14.32
CA PHE A 225 1.63 0.19 14.84
C PHE A 225 1.09 0.68 16.18
N SER A 226 1.95 1.22 17.05
CA SER A 226 1.52 1.83 18.31
C SER A 226 0.48 2.93 18.10
N GLY A 227 0.62 3.71 17.02
CA GLY A 227 -0.35 4.72 16.62
C GLY A 227 -1.74 4.17 16.27
N LEU A 228 -1.85 2.89 15.89
CA LEU A 228 -3.13 2.23 15.63
C LEU A 228 -3.85 1.87 16.94
N LEU A 229 -3.12 1.41 17.94
CA LEU A 229 -3.64 1.11 19.28
C LEU A 229 -4.10 2.38 20.00
N LEU A 230 -3.54 3.55 19.66
CA LEU A 230 -3.88 4.85 20.25
C LEU A 230 -4.81 5.68 19.35
N HIS A 231 -5.36 5.11 18.28
CA HIS A 231 -6.11 5.84 17.28
C HIS A 231 -7.48 6.30 17.81
N GLU A 232 -7.95 7.50 17.43
CA GLU A 232 -9.24 8.05 17.90
C GLU A 232 -10.46 7.19 17.50
N THR A 233 -10.37 6.51 16.36
CA THR A 233 -11.44 5.64 15.83
C THR A 233 -11.39 4.24 16.45
N TRP A 234 -12.46 3.84 17.14
CA TRP A 234 -12.55 2.55 17.82
C TRP A 234 -12.38 1.33 16.90
N SER A 235 -12.95 1.33 15.70
CA SER A 235 -12.81 0.19 14.77
C SER A 235 -11.36 -0.06 14.33
N VAL A 236 -10.54 0.99 14.27
CA VAL A 236 -9.10 0.87 13.98
C VAL A 236 -8.37 0.22 15.15
N ARG A 237 -8.67 0.67 16.38
CA ARG A 237 -8.09 0.08 17.59
C ARG A 237 -8.48 -1.39 17.74
N LEU A 238 -9.74 -1.74 17.44
CA LEU A 238 -10.21 -3.13 17.44
C LEU A 238 -9.39 -4.00 16.49
N GLY A 239 -9.15 -3.53 15.25
CA GLY A 239 -8.29 -4.25 14.32
C GLY A 239 -6.84 -4.39 14.81
N ALA A 240 -6.31 -3.37 15.50
CA ALA A 240 -4.98 -3.45 16.11
C ALA A 240 -4.92 -4.42 17.30
N MET A 241 -5.98 -4.51 18.11
CA MET A 241 -6.06 -5.48 19.21
C MET A 241 -6.04 -6.93 18.70
N VAL A 242 -6.65 -7.21 17.53
CA VAL A 242 -6.54 -8.53 16.89
C VAL A 242 -5.08 -8.89 16.55
N VAL A 243 -4.27 -7.91 16.10
CA VAL A 243 -2.83 -8.13 15.86
C VAL A 243 -2.09 -8.36 17.18
N VAL A 244 -2.45 -7.65 18.26
CA VAL A 244 -1.86 -7.84 19.59
C VAL A 244 -2.12 -9.25 20.11
N GLU A 245 -3.36 -9.75 20.02
CA GLU A 245 -3.73 -11.11 20.41
C GLU A 245 -2.93 -12.15 19.61
N SER A 246 -2.88 -11.99 18.29
CA SER A 246 -2.13 -12.89 17.40
C SER A 246 -0.62 -12.89 17.70
N LEU A 247 -0.04 -11.72 18.02
CA LEU A 247 1.35 -11.62 18.47
C LEU A 247 1.56 -12.27 19.84
N ALA A 248 0.65 -12.08 20.80
CA ALA A 248 0.74 -12.68 22.13
C ALA A 248 0.76 -14.22 22.05
N GLU A 249 -0.08 -14.79 21.17
CA GLU A 249 -0.13 -16.24 20.95
C GLU A 249 1.12 -16.77 20.22
N ARG A 250 1.58 -16.06 19.18
CA ARG A 250 2.56 -16.60 18.23
C ARG A 250 4.00 -16.17 18.50
N ALA A 251 4.21 -15.04 19.17
CA ALA A 251 5.50 -14.45 19.47
C ALA A 251 5.45 -13.57 20.76
N PRO A 252 5.21 -14.18 21.95
CA PRO A 252 4.95 -13.45 23.19
C PRO A 252 6.07 -12.49 23.59
N GLU A 253 7.35 -12.87 23.41
CA GLU A 253 8.50 -11.99 23.71
C GLU A 253 8.50 -10.72 22.85
N LEU A 254 8.04 -10.83 21.59
CA LEU A 254 7.93 -9.69 20.69
C LEU A 254 6.73 -8.82 21.07
N ALA A 255 5.59 -9.44 21.41
CA ALA A 255 4.39 -8.75 21.84
C ALA A 255 4.65 -7.89 23.10
N GLU A 256 5.40 -8.42 24.07
CA GLU A 256 5.75 -7.73 25.32
C GLU A 256 6.49 -6.40 25.08
N THR A 257 7.20 -6.24 23.95
CA THR A 257 7.89 -4.99 23.61
C THR A 257 6.95 -3.79 23.42
N LEU A 258 5.65 -4.02 23.20
CA LEU A 258 4.64 -2.98 23.16
C LEU A 258 4.28 -2.41 24.54
N ALA A 259 4.47 -3.18 25.62
CA ALA A 259 3.99 -2.79 26.95
C ALA A 259 4.56 -1.44 27.43
N PRO A 260 5.89 -1.18 27.35
CA PRO A 260 6.44 0.12 27.75
C PRO A 260 5.88 1.30 26.96
N ILE A 261 5.58 1.11 25.66
CA ILE A 261 5.03 2.16 24.80
C ILE A 261 3.60 2.51 25.23
N LEU A 262 2.78 1.50 25.52
CA LEU A 262 1.40 1.69 25.95
C LEU A 262 1.32 2.28 27.37
N MET A 263 2.21 1.86 28.27
CA MET A 263 2.31 2.40 29.63
C MET A 263 2.67 3.88 29.62
N ASP A 264 3.65 4.30 28.80
CA ASP A 264 4.05 5.72 28.67
C ASP A 264 2.91 6.59 28.08
N ALA A 265 2.13 6.03 27.15
CA ALA A 265 1.03 6.74 26.53
C ALA A 265 -0.21 6.88 27.44
N PHE A 266 -0.41 5.99 28.42
CA PHE A 266 -1.67 5.77 29.14
C PHE A 266 -2.31 7.03 29.74
N GLU A 267 -1.56 7.83 30.49
CA GLU A 267 -2.12 9.01 31.19
C GLU A 267 -2.61 10.12 30.25
N HIS A 268 -2.12 10.12 29.01
CA HIS A 268 -2.43 11.14 28.00
C HIS A 268 -3.66 10.80 27.15
N GLN A 269 -4.29 9.64 27.38
CA GLN A 269 -5.39 9.14 26.57
C GLN A 269 -6.76 9.35 27.22
N GLU A 270 -7.78 9.40 26.37
CA GLU A 270 -9.18 9.39 26.81
C GLU A 270 -9.55 8.01 27.39
N ILE A 271 -10.52 7.99 28.31
CA ILE A 271 -10.96 6.78 29.04
C ILE A 271 -11.18 5.54 28.15
N PRO A 272 -11.84 5.63 26.97
CA PRO A 272 -12.02 4.45 26.13
C PRO A 272 -10.70 3.86 25.62
N VAL A 273 -9.72 4.72 25.29
CA VAL A 273 -8.40 4.29 24.82
C VAL A 273 -7.57 3.74 25.98
N GLN A 274 -7.71 4.30 27.18
CA GLN A 274 -7.12 3.74 28.40
C GLN A 274 -7.61 2.31 28.68
N GLY A 275 -8.91 2.06 28.49
CA GLY A 275 -9.47 0.71 28.59
C GLY A 275 -8.86 -0.25 27.56
N ASP A 276 -8.76 0.17 26.30
CA ASP A 276 -8.15 -0.64 25.24
C ASP A 276 -6.64 -0.89 25.49
N ILE A 277 -5.93 0.08 26.10
CA ILE A 277 -4.54 -0.11 26.55
C ILE A 277 -4.46 -1.18 27.65
N LEU A 278 -5.33 -1.12 28.66
CA LEU A 278 -5.35 -2.12 29.74
C LEU A 278 -5.64 -3.51 29.19
N TYR A 279 -6.56 -3.64 28.25
CA TYR A 279 -6.82 -4.90 27.55
C TYR A 279 -5.56 -5.42 26.84
N ALA A 280 -4.93 -4.58 26.01
CA ALA A 280 -3.72 -4.97 25.29
C ALA A 280 -2.57 -5.36 26.24
N LEU A 281 -2.35 -4.60 27.32
CA LEU A 281 -1.39 -4.93 28.39
C LEU A 281 -1.77 -6.22 29.11
N GLY A 282 -3.06 -6.48 29.28
CA GLY A 282 -3.60 -7.73 29.77
C GLY A 282 -3.15 -8.90 28.91
N GLU A 283 -3.17 -8.79 27.58
CA GLU A 283 -2.76 -9.83 26.62
C GLU A 283 -1.24 -10.05 26.51
N ILE A 284 -0.43 -8.98 26.62
CA ILE A 284 1.03 -9.05 26.35
C ILE A 284 1.91 -8.88 27.59
N GLY A 285 1.34 -8.41 28.70
CA GLY A 285 2.08 -7.94 29.85
C GLY A 285 2.72 -9.05 30.67
N ASN A 286 3.76 -8.66 31.40
CA ASN A 286 4.51 -9.51 32.32
C ASN A 286 4.25 -9.11 33.79
N LEU A 287 5.02 -9.66 34.73
CA LEU A 287 4.89 -9.33 36.16
C LEU A 287 5.19 -7.85 36.49
N GLU A 288 6.08 -7.20 35.75
CA GLU A 288 6.36 -5.77 35.88
C GLU A 288 5.18 -4.92 35.39
N THR A 289 4.61 -5.28 34.24
CA THR A 289 3.37 -4.67 33.72
C THR A 289 2.24 -4.80 34.74
N MET A 290 2.03 -5.99 35.30
CA MET A 290 1.01 -6.22 36.32
C MET A 290 1.22 -5.36 37.58
N ALA A 291 2.47 -5.20 38.03
CA ALA A 291 2.78 -4.34 39.16
C ALA A 291 2.43 -2.87 38.86
N TRP A 292 2.74 -2.39 37.66
CA TRP A 292 2.36 -1.07 37.21
C TRP A 292 0.85 -0.87 37.11
N ILE A 293 0.10 -1.84 36.55
CA ILE A 293 -1.37 -1.76 36.49
C ILE A 293 -1.97 -1.62 37.89
N ARG A 294 -1.45 -2.38 38.87
CA ARG A 294 -1.89 -2.28 40.27
C ARG A 294 -1.66 -0.89 40.87
N GLU A 295 -0.52 -0.26 40.57
CA GLU A 295 -0.22 1.09 41.03
C GLU A 295 -1.14 2.14 40.39
N CYS A 296 -1.40 2.03 39.09
CA CYS A 296 -2.32 2.93 38.39
C CYS A 296 -3.76 2.81 38.87
N LYS A 297 -4.22 1.58 39.15
CA LYS A 297 -5.59 1.28 39.55
C LYS A 297 -6.05 2.07 40.78
N ASP A 298 -5.17 2.32 41.74
CA ASP A 298 -5.48 3.09 42.95
C ASP A 298 -5.90 4.55 42.64
N GLY A 299 -5.52 5.06 41.47
CA GLY A 299 -5.88 6.39 40.97
C GLY A 299 -7.16 6.44 40.14
N PHE A 300 -7.76 5.29 39.79
CA PHE A 300 -8.91 5.26 38.88
C PHE A 300 -10.19 5.70 39.57
N THR A 301 -10.89 6.64 38.92
CA THR A 301 -12.17 7.18 39.40
C THR A 301 -13.36 6.66 38.59
N HIS A 302 -13.11 6.03 37.44
CA HIS A 302 -14.11 5.48 36.55
C HIS A 302 -14.20 3.96 36.75
N ALA A 303 -15.41 3.43 36.93
CA ALA A 303 -15.63 2.00 37.19
C ALA A 303 -15.07 1.12 36.07
N ASP A 304 -15.38 1.45 34.81
CA ASP A 304 -14.93 0.70 33.63
C ASP A 304 -13.40 0.55 33.55
N LEU A 305 -12.62 1.52 34.04
CA LEU A 305 -11.15 1.42 34.07
C LEU A 305 -10.66 0.51 35.18
N SER A 306 -11.32 0.54 36.33
CA SER A 306 -11.03 -0.39 37.43
C SER A 306 -11.32 -1.82 37.03
N ASP A 307 -12.43 -2.07 36.34
CA ASP A 307 -12.83 -3.38 35.82
C ASP A 307 -11.81 -3.86 34.76
N ALA A 308 -11.48 -3.01 33.78
CA ALA A 308 -10.47 -3.35 32.76
C ALA A 308 -9.08 -3.66 33.35
N ALA A 309 -8.68 -2.97 34.43
CA ALA A 309 -7.43 -3.26 35.11
C ALA A 309 -7.47 -4.56 35.90
N GLU A 310 -8.61 -4.92 36.50
CA GLU A 310 -8.79 -6.23 37.15
C GLU A 310 -8.69 -7.35 36.12
N ASP A 311 -9.41 -7.25 35.00
CA ASP A 311 -9.36 -8.21 33.90
C ASP A 311 -7.93 -8.38 33.36
N ALA A 312 -7.20 -7.27 33.17
CA ALA A 312 -5.83 -7.30 32.69
C ALA A 312 -4.87 -7.98 33.70
N ILE A 313 -5.05 -7.75 35.00
CA ILE A 313 -4.26 -8.42 36.05
C ILE A 313 -4.55 -9.92 36.04
N GLU A 314 -5.82 -10.33 35.99
CA GLU A 314 -6.22 -11.73 35.95
C GLU A 314 -5.66 -12.44 34.71
N ALA A 315 -5.70 -11.79 33.54
CA ALA A 315 -5.12 -12.31 32.31
C ALA A 315 -3.62 -12.57 32.44
N ILE A 316 -2.85 -11.60 32.96
CA ILE A 316 -1.41 -11.77 33.18
C ILE A 316 -1.13 -12.88 34.22
N GLU A 317 -1.86 -12.91 35.33
CA GLU A 317 -1.69 -13.94 36.37
C GLU A 317 -1.93 -15.35 35.84
N SER A 318 -2.93 -15.52 34.97
CA SER A 318 -3.25 -16.80 34.35
C SER A 318 -2.09 -17.31 33.49
N ARG A 319 -1.52 -16.45 32.63
CA ARG A 319 -0.42 -16.82 31.73
C ARG A 319 0.90 -17.09 32.45
N VAL A 320 1.22 -16.33 33.49
CA VAL A 320 2.48 -16.50 34.24
C VAL A 320 2.43 -17.72 35.18
N SER A 321 1.24 -18.22 35.48
CA SER A 321 1.05 -19.41 36.32
C SER A 321 1.11 -20.73 35.55
N GLU A 322 1.10 -20.70 34.21
CA GLU A 322 1.22 -21.86 33.31
C GLU A 322 2.67 -22.20 32.94
#